data_AF-A0A2P7BE34-F1
#
_entry.id   AF-A0A2P7BE34-F1
#
_cell.length_a   1.000
_cell.length_b   1.000
_cell.length_c   1.000
_cell.angle_alpha   90.00
_cell.angle_beta   90.00
_cell.angle_gamma   90.00
#
_symmetry.space_group_name_H-M   'P 1'
#
loop_
_entity.id
_entity.type
_entity.pdbx_description
1 polymer ?
#
loop_
_entity_poly.entity_id
_entity_poly.type
_entity_poly.pdbx_seq_one_letter_code
_entity_poly.pdbx_strand_id
1 'polypeptide(L)'
;MAKAPRVEAPNAEAPAYEVINDLPIPERIRGSRETKYPFATMNVNAGFKFSADELKRVNAAVNSYKRNHEGQNFTVRRIDENTYGCWRIE
;
A
#
# COMPACT_ATOMS: atom_id res chain seq x y z
N MET A 1 20.42 65.21 -32.50
CA MET A 1 20.37 63.82 -33.02
C MET A 1 19.59 62.98 -32.02
N ALA A 2 18.30 62.73 -32.29
CA ALA A 2 17.45 61.90 -31.43
C ALA A 2 17.60 60.43 -31.84
N LYS A 3 18.00 59.56 -30.90
CA LYS A 3 18.01 58.10 -31.11
C LYS A 3 16.58 57.57 -30.99
N ALA A 4 16.16 56.75 -31.95
CA ALA A 4 14.84 56.15 -32.05
C ALA A 4 14.49 55.25 -30.85
N PRO A 5 13.20 55.09 -30.50
CA PRO A 5 12.77 54.23 -29.42
C PRO A 5 13.01 52.75 -29.76
N ARG A 6 13.56 52.01 -28.81
CA ARG A 6 13.76 50.56 -28.89
C ARG A 6 12.41 49.88 -28.73
N VAL A 7 11.98 49.14 -29.75
CA VAL A 7 10.75 48.36 -29.77
C VAL A 7 10.86 47.25 -28.71
N GLU A 8 9.90 47.19 -27.78
CA GLU A 8 9.76 46.10 -26.81
C GLU A 8 9.31 44.81 -27.53
N ALA A 9 10.02 43.72 -27.27
CA ALA A 9 9.69 42.38 -27.75
C ALA A 9 8.59 41.75 -26.86
N PRO A 10 7.84 40.75 -27.36
CA PRO A 10 6.47 40.49 -26.93
C PRO A 10 6.38 39.83 -25.55
N ASN A 11 5.29 40.19 -24.89
CA ASN A 11 4.73 39.62 -23.66
C ASN A 11 4.87 38.09 -23.62
N ALA A 12 5.85 37.60 -22.87
CA ALA A 12 5.94 36.18 -22.56
C ALA A 12 4.83 35.85 -21.55
N GLU A 13 3.78 35.17 -22.02
CA GLU A 13 2.80 34.56 -21.12
C GLU A 13 3.53 33.73 -20.06
N ALA A 14 3.31 34.07 -18.79
CA ALA A 14 3.88 33.31 -17.69
C ALA A 14 3.39 31.86 -17.77
N PRO A 15 4.26 30.86 -17.53
CA PRO A 15 3.84 29.46 -17.59
C PRO A 15 2.75 29.17 -16.55
N ALA A 16 1.72 28.40 -16.95
CA ALA A 16 0.57 28.03 -16.12
C ALA A 16 0.88 27.04 -14.97
N TYR A 17 2.16 26.81 -14.69
CA TYR A 17 2.63 25.87 -13.69
C TYR A 17 3.86 26.44 -12.97
N GLU A 18 3.92 26.17 -11.67
CA GLU A 18 5.03 26.56 -10.82
C GLU A 18 5.94 25.34 -10.60
N VAL A 19 7.22 25.50 -10.91
CA VAL A 19 8.23 24.48 -10.60
C VAL A 19 8.79 24.78 -9.22
N ILE A 20 8.27 24.09 -8.21
CA ILE A 20 8.77 24.20 -6.83
C ILE A 20 9.97 23.26 -6.69
N ASN A 21 11.16 23.84 -6.63
CA ASN A 21 12.37 23.13 -6.23
C ASN A 21 12.36 23.02 -4.69
N ASP A 22 12.78 21.87 -4.15
CA ASP A 22 12.78 21.55 -2.70
C ASP A 22 11.42 21.23 -2.05
N LEU A 23 10.49 20.62 -2.78
CA LEU A 23 9.33 19.98 -2.14
C LEU A 23 9.83 18.76 -1.32
N PRO A 24 9.72 18.77 0.02
CA PRO A 24 10.23 17.66 0.83
C PRO A 24 9.45 16.39 0.46
N ILE A 25 10.19 15.33 0.11
CA ILE A 25 9.59 14.01 -0.10
C ILE A 25 8.94 13.65 1.22
N PRO A 26 7.61 13.41 1.28
CA PRO A 26 6.96 13.03 2.51
C PRO A 26 7.70 11.81 3.06
N GLU A 27 8.11 11.88 4.33
CA GLU A 27 8.78 10.76 4.97
C GLU A 27 7.89 9.53 4.77
N ARG A 28 8.39 8.57 3.99
CA ARG A 28 7.75 7.25 3.94
C ARG A 28 7.73 6.79 5.38
N ILE A 29 6.54 6.70 5.98
CA ILE A 29 6.34 5.93 7.20
C ILE A 29 6.73 4.50 6.85
N ARG A 30 8.02 4.18 7.01
CA ARG A 30 8.52 2.81 6.98
C ARG A 30 7.94 2.16 8.22
N GLY A 31 6.83 1.45 8.08
CA GLY A 31 6.50 0.44 9.07
C GLY A 31 5.05 0.33 9.53
N SER A 32 4.12 1.22 9.18
CA SER A 32 2.71 0.89 9.42
C SER A 32 2.15 0.07 8.26
N ARG A 33 2.78 -1.08 8.01
CA ARG A 33 2.01 -2.25 7.55
C ARG A 33 1.29 -2.71 8.80
N GLU A 34 0.24 -2.02 9.22
CA GLU A 34 -0.73 -2.68 10.09
C GLU A 34 -1.02 -4.02 9.43
N THR A 35 -0.66 -5.10 10.13
CA THR A 35 -0.91 -6.45 9.67
C THR A 35 -2.42 -6.54 9.59
N LYS A 36 -2.97 -6.34 8.38
CA LYS A 36 -4.41 -6.36 8.09
C LYS A 36 -5.09 -7.61 8.66
N TYR A 37 -4.31 -8.65 8.89
CA TYR A 37 -4.74 -9.94 9.41
C TYR A 37 -4.02 -10.26 10.72
N PRO A 38 -4.71 -10.92 11.68
CA PRO A 38 -4.23 -11.14 13.05
C PRO A 38 -3.19 -12.27 13.18
N PHE A 39 -2.33 -12.51 12.18
CA PHE A 39 -1.46 -13.70 12.15
C PHE A 39 -0.53 -13.82 13.37
N ALA A 40 0.02 -12.69 13.85
CA ALA A 40 0.94 -12.67 14.99
C ALA A 40 0.26 -13.00 16.33
N THR A 41 -1.03 -12.71 16.47
CA THR A 41 -1.78 -12.89 17.71
C THR A 41 -2.66 -14.15 17.71
N MET A 42 -2.70 -14.90 16.61
CA MET A 42 -3.45 -16.14 16.52
C MET A 42 -2.74 -17.27 17.28
N ASN A 43 -3.44 -17.95 18.18
CA ASN A 43 -2.98 -19.21 18.77
C ASN A 43 -3.17 -20.38 17.80
N VAL A 44 -2.46 -21.49 18.01
CA VAL A 44 -2.71 -22.74 17.27
C VAL A 44 -4.18 -23.15 17.43
N ASN A 45 -4.81 -23.59 16.34
CA ASN A 45 -6.25 -23.88 16.22
C ASN A 45 -7.19 -22.66 16.28
N ALA A 46 -6.68 -21.45 16.52
CA ALA A 46 -7.48 -20.24 16.36
C ALA A 46 -7.67 -19.92 14.87
N GLY A 47 -8.81 -19.31 14.53
CA GLY A 47 -9.13 -18.92 13.15
C GLY A 47 -9.94 -17.64 13.07
N PHE A 48 -9.82 -16.94 11.95
CA PHE A 48 -10.67 -15.81 11.59
C PHE A 48 -11.38 -16.07 10.27
N LYS A 49 -12.55 -15.44 10.10
CA LYS A 49 -13.37 -15.54 8.88
C LYS A 49 -13.19 -14.29 8.02
N PHE A 50 -13.36 -14.45 6.71
CA PHE A 50 -13.28 -13.36 5.73
C PHE A 50 -14.12 -13.71 4.48
N SER A 51 -14.47 -12.69 3.67
CA SER A 51 -15.28 -12.87 2.47
C SER A 51 -14.49 -13.47 1.29
N ALA A 52 -15.20 -14.03 0.31
CA ALA A 52 -14.59 -14.55 -0.92
C ALA A 52 -13.68 -13.54 -1.65
N ASP A 53 -14.03 -12.25 -1.63
CA ASP A 53 -13.25 -11.18 -2.27
C ASP A 53 -11.85 -11.01 -1.68
N GLU A 54 -11.70 -11.32 -0.40
CA GLU A 54 -10.44 -11.22 0.33
C GLU A 54 -9.56 -12.46 0.16
N LEU A 55 -10.04 -13.54 -0.46
CA LEU A 55 -9.34 -14.81 -0.59
C LEU A 55 -7.95 -14.67 -1.22
N LYS A 56 -7.83 -13.92 -2.33
CA LYS A 56 -6.53 -13.69 -2.98
C LYS A 56 -5.58 -12.92 -2.06
N ARG A 57 -6.09 -11.92 -1.32
CA ARG A 57 -5.30 -11.07 -0.44
C ARG A 57 -4.84 -11.83 0.81
N VAL A 58 -5.72 -12.63 1.42
CA VAL A 58 -5.39 -13.47 2.57
C VAL A 58 -4.35 -14.51 2.20
N ASN A 59 -4.50 -15.21 1.06
CA ASN A 59 -3.51 -16.20 0.62
C ASN A 59 -2.13 -15.57 0.38
N ALA A 60 -2.07 -14.40 -0.27
CA ALA A 60 -0.81 -13.68 -0.46
C ALA A 60 -0.18 -13.28 0.89
N ALA A 61 -0.99 -12.81 1.83
CA ALA A 61 -0.52 -12.39 3.14
C ALA A 61 -0.06 -13.59 4.00
N VAL A 62 -0.77 -14.72 3.98
CA VAL A 62 -0.35 -15.98 4.62
C VAL A 62 1.01 -16.41 4.06
N ASN A 63 1.15 -16.49 2.73
CA ASN A 63 2.41 -16.90 2.12
C ASN A 63 3.57 -15.96 2.46
N SER A 64 3.33 -14.65 2.45
CA SER A 64 4.33 -13.67 2.86
C SER A 64 4.68 -13.80 4.34
N TYR A 65 3.70 -14.08 5.20
CA TYR A 65 3.94 -14.18 6.63
C TYR A 65 4.71 -15.46 6.98
N LYS A 66 4.32 -16.61 6.40
CA LYS A 66 5.02 -17.91 6.53
C LYS A 66 6.49 -17.82 6.15
N ARG A 67 6.83 -17.08 5.09
CA ARG A 67 8.23 -16.89 4.64
C ARG A 67 9.09 -16.12 5.63
N ASN A 68 8.49 -15.25 6.44
CA ASN A 68 9.20 -14.43 7.42
C ASN A 68 9.18 -15.02 8.83
N HIS A 69 8.35 -16.05 9.07
CA HIS A 69 8.14 -16.66 10.38
C HIS A 69 8.16 -18.18 10.26
N GLU A 70 9.37 -18.74 10.30
CA GLU A 70 9.56 -20.19 10.28
C GLU A 70 8.80 -20.86 11.43
N GLY A 71 8.18 -22.02 11.15
CA GLY A 71 7.37 -22.76 12.12
C GLY A 71 5.96 -22.21 12.37
N GLN A 72 5.55 -21.11 11.73
CA GLN A 72 4.14 -20.68 11.76
C GLN A 72 3.41 -21.14 10.50
N ASN A 73 2.49 -22.10 10.66
CA ASN A 73 1.68 -22.61 9.57
C ASN A 73 0.23 -22.10 9.66
N PHE A 74 -0.39 -21.94 8.49
CA PHE A 74 -1.78 -21.53 8.37
C PHE A 74 -2.47 -22.34 7.28
N THR A 75 -3.76 -22.63 7.47
CA THR A 75 -4.63 -23.25 6.46
C THR A 75 -5.80 -22.33 6.17
N VAL A 76 -6.15 -22.23 4.89
CA VAL A 76 -7.32 -21.47 4.43
C VAL A 76 -8.32 -22.47 3.84
N ARG A 77 -9.57 -22.46 4.33
CA ARG A 77 -10.63 -23.34 3.85
C ARG A 77 -11.94 -22.58 3.69
N ARG A 78 -12.79 -23.05 2.78
CA ARG A 78 -14.15 -22.53 2.57
C ARG A 78 -15.04 -22.99 3.73
N ILE A 79 -15.87 -22.08 4.25
CA ILE A 79 -16.87 -22.37 5.30
C ILE A 79 -18.26 -22.48 4.66
N ASP A 80 -18.61 -21.52 3.83
CA ASP A 80 -19.89 -21.45 3.11
C ASP A 80 -19.69 -20.83 1.71
N GLU A 81 -20.78 -20.50 1.01
CA GLU A 81 -20.70 -20.02 -0.37
C GLU A 81 -19.88 -18.72 -0.52
N ASN A 82 -19.94 -17.83 0.48
CA ASN A 82 -19.34 -16.50 0.41
C ASN A 82 -18.27 -16.24 1.48
N THR A 83 -18.03 -17.22 2.36
CA THR A 83 -17.14 -17.09 3.51
C THR A 83 -16.05 -18.15 3.51
N TYR A 84 -14.84 -17.68 3.80
CA TYR A 84 -13.66 -18.49 4.03
C TYR A 84 -13.15 -18.28 5.45
N GLY A 85 -12.43 -19.27 5.96
CA GLY A 85 -11.69 -19.18 7.21
C GLY A 85 -10.20 -19.36 6.99
N CYS A 86 -9.40 -18.70 7.82
CA CYS A 86 -7.97 -18.93 7.96
C CYS A 86 -7.69 -19.36 9.40
N TRP A 87 -7.04 -20.51 9.58
CA TRP A 87 -6.66 -21.06 10.88
C TRP A 87 -5.15 -21.18 10.98
N ARG A 88 -4.60 -20.92 12.17
CA ARG A 88 -3.21 -21.25 12.50
C ARG A 88 -3.13 -22.73 12.87
N ILE A 89 -2.17 -23.44 12.29
CA ILE A 89 -1.89 -24.86 12.52
C ILE A 89 -0.43 -25.02 12.96
N GLU A 90 -0.09 -26.20 13.47
CA GLU A 90 1.29 -26.60 13.77
C GLU A 90 2.09 -26.83 12.48
#